data_AF-A1ZLM9-F1
#
_entry.id   AF-A1ZLM9-F1
#
_cell.length_a   1.000
_cell.length_b   1.000
_cell.length_c   1.000
_cell.angle_alpha   90.00
_cell.angle_beta   90.00
_cell.angle_gamma   90.00
#
_symmetry.space_group_name_H-M   'P 1'
#
loop_
_entity.id
_entity.type
_entity.pdbx_description
1 polymer ?
#
loop_
_entity_poly.entity_id
_entity_poly.type
_entity_poly.pdbx_seq_one_letter_code
_entity_poly.pdbx_strand_id
1 'polypeptide(L)'
;MSDFDQILQNYVRQILKIQQERAEAPLQTEELKRIAENLGLSENDWQHIQSTFDASLARGKSFVQYKSWDNAIKELQLAVKINPAHADALYHLAVAYWQRNRKKGKKTDMKQAEAYARRCVQADYAHDAALRLISRLEKQKTPKTSKQSILLVALVLLTTLGVSGYIIWDMSRDKMPINKLPVHATPPPPKPKNTEPVIVKKTDNRNVIDLPVVLHNGNDNATGLALDLESSLYRRGDYEMLYQLRGSIQSKVFEVSQLTLRLKLVDRNGEVKFEKDFEVLNADKDVPIRPNDYIPFAKIFRQQTFPPHFKDALLSVVKISKTSPEGKYEPAKLVPLQWEQSPPVGINIEVRQREETMIPNSDKFSHDFILEVKNTGTLTIKSLKVDVRWFNDKDKLAHNEEMTLVAPGNAMLKPQQTRLKKGEFMVGLKKANYKDFDLIILEIK
;
A
#
# COMPACT_ATOMS: atom_id res chain seq x y z
N MET A 1 25.03 -10.81 -18.73
CA MET A 1 25.54 -9.82 -17.77
C MET A 1 27.02 -9.71 -18.07
N SER A 2 27.60 -8.52 -18.19
CA SER A 2 29.05 -8.45 -18.47
C SER A 2 29.82 -8.95 -17.24
N ASP A 3 31.00 -9.52 -17.45
CA ASP A 3 31.85 -10.00 -16.33
C ASP A 3 32.13 -8.87 -15.34
N PHE A 4 32.27 -7.64 -15.83
CA PHE A 4 32.43 -6.44 -15.01
C PHE A 4 31.20 -6.12 -14.14
N ASP A 5 29.99 -6.26 -14.66
CA ASP A 5 28.77 -6.02 -13.87
C ASP A 5 28.70 -6.98 -12.66
N GLN A 6 29.13 -8.23 -12.84
CA GLN A 6 29.17 -9.22 -11.76
C GLN A 6 30.23 -8.86 -10.71
N ILE A 7 31.40 -8.38 -11.16
CA ILE A 7 32.50 -7.92 -10.30
C ILE A 7 32.07 -6.72 -9.46
N LEU A 8 31.50 -5.69 -10.10
CA LEU A 8 31.00 -4.49 -9.44
C LEU A 8 29.91 -4.83 -8.41
N GLN A 9 29.02 -5.78 -8.73
CA GLN A 9 27.99 -6.24 -7.80
C GLN A 9 28.58 -6.94 -6.57
N ASN A 10 29.57 -7.81 -6.74
CA ASN A 10 30.22 -8.51 -5.63
C ASN A 10 30.96 -7.51 -4.72
N TYR A 11 31.65 -6.54 -5.32
CA TYR A 11 32.32 -5.46 -4.62
C TYR A 11 31.35 -4.60 -3.79
N VAL A 12 30.27 -4.08 -4.40
CA VAL A 12 29.27 -3.27 -3.69
C VAL A 12 28.59 -4.07 -2.58
N ARG A 13 28.27 -5.34 -2.81
CA ARG A 13 27.65 -6.21 -1.78
C ARG A 13 28.54 -6.34 -0.55
N GLN A 14 29.84 -6.54 -0.75
CA GLN A 14 30.79 -6.69 0.34
C GLN A 14 30.94 -5.41 1.16
N ILE A 15 30.98 -4.24 0.49
CA ILE A 15 31.02 -2.93 1.16
C ILE A 15 29.80 -2.72 2.05
N LEU A 16 28.60 -3.02 1.54
CA LEU A 16 27.37 -2.85 2.31
C LEU A 16 27.31 -3.77 3.53
N LYS A 17 27.79 -5.01 3.39
CA LYS A 17 27.91 -5.95 4.51
C LYS A 17 28.83 -5.39 5.60
N ILE A 18 30.02 -4.92 5.22
CA ILE A 18 31.01 -4.36 6.16
C ILE A 18 30.45 -3.11 6.85
N GLN A 19 29.72 -2.25 6.13
CA GLN A 19 29.09 -1.05 6.72
C GLN A 19 27.96 -1.36 7.68
N GLN A 20 27.27 -2.49 7.51
CA GLN A 20 26.24 -2.92 8.44
C GLN A 20 26.84 -3.51 9.72
N GLU A 21 28.05 -4.06 9.64
CA GLU A 21 28.79 -4.67 10.76
C GLU A 21 29.65 -3.65 11.54
N ARG A 22 30.09 -2.54 10.91
CA ARG A 22 30.87 -1.46 11.56
C ARG A 22 29.96 -0.33 12.06
N ALA A 23 30.12 0.08 13.32
CA ALA A 23 29.32 1.15 13.93
C ALA A 23 29.91 2.57 13.82
N GLU A 24 31.23 2.76 13.61
CA GLU A 24 31.84 4.07 13.96
C GLU A 24 32.78 4.73 12.94
N ALA A 25 33.22 4.07 11.85
CA ALA A 25 34.12 4.72 10.88
C ALA A 25 33.77 4.46 9.41
N PRO A 26 33.72 5.50 8.55
CA PRO A 26 33.57 5.34 7.11
C PRO A 26 34.77 4.61 6.48
N LEU A 27 34.51 3.80 5.47
CA LEU A 27 35.55 3.08 4.72
C LEU A 27 36.38 4.08 3.90
N GLN A 28 37.69 4.10 4.16
CA GLN A 28 38.64 4.93 3.41
C GLN A 28 38.97 4.30 2.05
N THR A 29 39.46 5.09 1.10
CA THR A 29 39.78 4.64 -0.27
C THR A 29 40.75 3.47 -0.29
N GLU A 30 41.74 3.45 0.61
CA GLU A 30 42.70 2.36 0.77
C GLU A 30 42.04 1.06 1.29
N GLU A 31 41.05 1.17 2.17
CA GLU A 31 40.27 0.01 2.64
C GLU A 31 39.38 -0.53 1.52
N LEU A 32 38.79 0.36 0.71
CA LEU A 32 38.01 -0.02 -0.48
C LEU A 32 38.87 -0.79 -1.49
N LYS A 33 40.11 -0.34 -1.72
CA LYS A 33 41.08 -1.05 -2.59
C LYS A 33 41.41 -2.44 -2.05
N ARG A 34 41.71 -2.56 -0.75
CA ARG A 34 41.98 -3.85 -0.10
C ARG A 34 40.78 -4.80 -0.15
N ILE A 35 39.56 -4.28 -0.04
CA ILE A 35 38.34 -5.09 -0.20
C ILE A 35 38.22 -5.62 -1.63
N ALA A 36 38.51 -4.79 -2.64
CA ALA A 36 38.55 -5.23 -4.03
C ALA A 36 39.59 -6.34 -4.24
N GLU A 37 40.82 -6.15 -3.74
CA GLU A 37 41.90 -7.16 -3.83
C GLU A 37 41.52 -8.49 -3.14
N ASN A 38 40.94 -8.43 -1.95
CA ASN A 38 40.48 -9.62 -1.22
C ASN A 38 39.37 -10.39 -1.94
N LEU A 39 38.61 -9.72 -2.81
CA LEU A 39 37.58 -10.32 -3.66
C LEU A 39 38.16 -10.87 -4.97
N GLY A 40 39.48 -10.79 -5.16
CA GLY A 40 40.17 -11.27 -6.35
C GLY A 40 40.08 -10.31 -7.55
N LEU A 41 39.75 -9.04 -7.33
CA LEU A 41 39.71 -8.06 -8.42
C LEU A 41 41.13 -7.72 -8.88
N SER A 42 41.31 -7.65 -10.20
CA SER A 42 42.56 -7.17 -10.78
C SER A 42 42.69 -5.65 -10.61
N GLU A 43 43.92 -5.12 -10.76
CA GLU A 43 44.13 -3.66 -10.79
C GLU A 43 43.33 -2.99 -11.92
N ASN A 44 43.11 -3.69 -13.04
CA ASN A 44 42.29 -3.20 -14.14
C ASN A 44 40.80 -3.10 -13.75
N ASP A 45 40.27 -4.07 -13.00
CA ASP A 45 38.91 -4.02 -12.47
C ASP A 45 38.75 -2.87 -11.46
N TRP A 46 39.77 -2.66 -10.62
CA TRP A 46 39.80 -1.53 -9.70
C TRP A 46 39.78 -0.19 -10.42
N GLN A 47 40.61 -0.02 -11.46
CA GLN A 47 40.60 1.19 -12.31
C GLN A 47 39.24 1.38 -12.98
N HIS A 48 38.61 0.32 -13.46
CA HIS A 48 37.30 0.40 -14.08
C HIS A 48 36.18 0.75 -13.08
N ILE A 49 36.27 0.30 -11.82
CA ILE A 49 35.39 0.71 -10.73
C ILE A 49 35.57 2.19 -10.41
N GLN A 50 36.81 2.67 -10.31
CA GLN A 50 37.11 4.10 -10.08
C GLN A 50 36.58 4.97 -11.23
N SER A 51 36.83 4.56 -12.48
CA SER A 51 36.31 5.24 -13.66
C SER A 51 34.77 5.28 -13.66
N THR A 52 34.12 4.18 -13.28
CA THR A 52 32.65 4.11 -13.15
C THR A 52 32.14 5.06 -12.07
N PHE A 53 32.83 5.15 -10.93
CA PHE A 53 32.52 6.09 -9.87
C PHE A 53 32.62 7.54 -10.36
N ASP A 54 33.76 7.92 -10.95
CA ASP A 54 34.02 9.28 -11.43
C ASP A 54 33.00 9.71 -12.49
N ALA A 55 32.71 8.82 -13.44
CA ALA A 55 31.74 9.06 -14.49
C ALA A 55 30.32 9.25 -13.92
N SER A 56 29.94 8.44 -12.92
CA SER A 56 28.63 8.54 -12.25
C SER A 56 28.52 9.82 -11.43
N LEU A 57 29.58 10.18 -10.71
CA LEU A 57 29.64 11.44 -9.96
C LEU A 57 29.52 12.65 -10.90
N ALA A 58 30.30 12.69 -11.98
CA ALA A 58 30.28 13.77 -12.96
C ALA A 58 28.91 13.94 -13.66
N ARG A 59 28.30 12.83 -14.11
CA ARG A 59 26.94 12.84 -14.67
C ARG A 59 25.91 13.30 -13.64
N GLY A 60 26.01 12.78 -12.43
CA GLY A 60 25.18 13.15 -11.29
C GLY A 60 25.18 14.66 -11.03
N LYS A 61 26.37 15.25 -10.91
CA LYS A 61 26.57 16.71 -10.73
C LYS A 61 25.96 17.51 -11.87
N SER A 62 26.22 17.08 -13.12
CA SER A 62 25.65 17.70 -14.32
C SER A 62 24.12 17.67 -14.30
N PHE A 63 23.51 16.52 -13.98
CA PHE A 63 22.05 16.42 -13.89
C PHE A 63 21.46 17.27 -12.78
N VAL A 64 22.14 17.45 -11.64
CA VAL A 64 21.73 18.42 -10.61
C VAL A 64 21.69 19.84 -11.18
N GLN A 65 22.75 20.24 -11.90
CA GLN A 65 22.85 21.56 -12.53
C GLN A 65 21.73 21.81 -13.54
N TYR A 66 21.42 20.82 -14.37
CA TYR A 66 20.31 20.87 -15.36
C TYR A 66 18.93 20.58 -14.76
N LYS A 67 18.81 20.50 -13.43
CA LYS A 67 17.55 20.25 -12.71
C LYS A 67 16.88 18.91 -13.07
N SER A 68 17.62 17.97 -13.65
CA SER A 68 17.18 16.61 -13.90
C SER A 68 17.37 15.76 -12.65
N TRP A 69 16.63 16.07 -11.58
CA TRP A 69 16.88 15.50 -10.26
C TRP A 69 16.66 13.99 -10.18
N ASP A 70 15.78 13.42 -10.99
CA ASP A 70 15.56 11.97 -11.01
C ASP A 70 16.77 11.23 -11.59
N ASN A 71 17.35 11.72 -12.69
CA ASN A 71 18.58 11.16 -13.26
C ASN A 71 19.79 11.44 -12.35
N ALA A 72 19.86 12.63 -11.76
CA ALA A 72 20.89 12.98 -10.79
C ALA A 72 20.91 12.00 -9.61
N ILE A 73 19.75 11.74 -9.01
CA ILE A 73 19.62 10.78 -7.90
C ILE A 73 20.10 9.40 -8.34
N LYS A 74 19.74 8.94 -9.55
CA LYS A 74 20.17 7.62 -10.05
C LYS A 74 21.70 7.50 -10.14
N GLU A 75 22.35 8.44 -10.81
CA GLU A 75 23.82 8.44 -10.99
C GLU A 75 24.56 8.62 -9.65
N LEU A 76 24.08 9.53 -8.80
CA LEU A 76 24.70 9.81 -7.50
C LEU A 76 24.50 8.67 -6.50
N GLN A 77 23.38 7.92 -6.59
CA GLN A 77 23.20 6.69 -5.83
C GLN A 77 24.19 5.61 -6.24
N LEU A 78 24.54 5.49 -7.53
CA LEU A 78 25.57 4.57 -7.98
C LEU A 78 26.94 4.99 -7.44
N ALA A 79 27.29 6.28 -7.53
CA ALA A 79 28.53 6.81 -6.96
C ALA A 79 28.63 6.53 -5.44
N VAL A 80 27.57 6.82 -4.68
CA VAL A 80 27.51 6.54 -3.23
C VAL A 80 27.49 5.04 -2.91
N LYS A 81 27.14 4.15 -3.84
CA LYS A 81 27.29 2.70 -3.61
C LYS A 81 28.73 2.23 -3.79
N ILE A 82 29.45 2.80 -4.74
CA ILE A 82 30.85 2.46 -5.03
C ILE A 82 31.78 3.03 -3.95
N ASN A 83 31.52 4.27 -3.53
CA ASN A 83 32.22 4.93 -2.43
C ASN A 83 31.21 5.60 -1.49
N PRO A 84 30.75 4.91 -0.42
CA PRO A 84 29.64 5.42 0.40
C PRO A 84 30.01 6.49 1.42
N ALA A 85 31.30 6.79 1.55
CA ALA A 85 31.84 7.86 2.36
C ALA A 85 32.27 9.07 1.53
N HIS A 86 32.10 9.07 0.21
CA HIS A 86 32.54 10.18 -0.61
C HIS A 86 31.70 11.44 -0.36
N ALA A 87 32.28 12.43 0.32
CA ALA A 87 31.57 13.62 0.79
C ALA A 87 30.84 14.36 -0.35
N ASP A 88 31.52 14.61 -1.47
CA ASP A 88 30.92 15.33 -2.61
C ASP A 88 29.75 14.56 -3.24
N ALA A 89 29.82 13.22 -3.29
CA ALA A 89 28.75 12.40 -3.85
C ALA A 89 27.52 12.40 -2.93
N LEU A 90 27.74 12.30 -1.61
CA LEU A 90 26.71 12.41 -0.59
C LEU A 90 26.05 13.79 -0.59
N TYR A 91 26.84 14.85 -0.69
CA TYR A 91 26.35 16.23 -0.79
C TYR A 91 25.47 16.43 -2.02
N HIS A 92 25.96 16.07 -3.20
CA HIS A 92 25.18 16.25 -4.42
C HIS A 92 23.91 15.39 -4.44
N LEU A 93 23.94 14.19 -3.84
CA LEU A 93 22.75 13.36 -3.68
C LEU A 93 21.72 14.03 -2.77
N ALA A 94 22.17 14.59 -1.63
CA ALA A 94 21.32 15.36 -0.73
C ALA A 94 20.68 16.57 -1.42
N VAL A 95 21.45 17.31 -2.22
CA VAL A 95 20.94 18.43 -3.03
C VAL A 95 19.90 17.96 -4.04
N ALA A 96 20.14 16.85 -4.74
CA ALA A 96 19.20 16.32 -5.72
C ALA A 96 17.85 15.97 -5.09
N TYR A 97 17.85 15.28 -3.94
CA TYR A 97 16.63 15.00 -3.17
C TYR A 97 15.94 16.27 -2.68
N TRP A 98 16.69 17.22 -2.12
CA TRP A 98 16.12 18.48 -1.62
C TRP A 98 15.45 19.28 -2.74
N GLN A 99 16.12 19.43 -3.89
CA GLN A 99 15.57 20.18 -5.03
C GLN A 99 14.36 19.46 -5.65
N ARG A 100 14.40 18.12 -5.73
CA ARG A 100 13.25 17.32 -6.18
C ARG A 100 12.06 17.51 -5.26
N ASN A 101 12.26 17.49 -3.93
CA ASN A 101 11.20 17.77 -2.98
C ASN A 101 10.62 19.18 -3.18
N ARG A 102 11.47 20.21 -3.28
CA ARG A 102 11.02 21.60 -3.46
C ARG A 102 10.15 21.80 -4.69
N LYS A 103 10.37 21.03 -5.76
CA LYS A 103 9.55 21.13 -6.98
C LYS A 103 8.35 20.19 -6.98
N LYS A 104 8.48 18.97 -6.45
CA LYS A 104 7.49 17.88 -6.59
C LYS A 104 6.72 17.54 -5.30
N GLY A 105 7.06 18.13 -4.16
CA GLY A 105 6.35 17.97 -2.88
C GLY A 105 6.46 16.56 -2.26
N LYS A 106 7.52 15.81 -2.57
CA LYS A 106 7.70 14.44 -2.07
C LYS A 106 8.21 14.42 -0.62
N LYS A 107 7.31 14.21 0.35
CA LYS A 107 7.63 14.16 1.78
C LYS A 107 8.82 13.25 2.16
N THR A 108 9.03 12.15 1.44
CA THR A 108 10.15 11.21 1.67
C THR A 108 11.51 11.80 1.27
N ASP A 109 11.55 12.66 0.25
CA ASP A 109 12.78 13.23 -0.29
C ASP A 109 13.43 14.21 0.69
N MET A 110 12.62 14.89 1.50
CA MET A 110 13.14 15.78 2.55
C MET A 110 13.94 15.01 3.61
N LYS A 111 13.44 13.84 4.02
CA LYS A 111 14.13 12.95 4.98
C LYS A 111 15.42 12.41 4.39
N GLN A 112 15.39 12.01 3.11
CA GLN A 112 16.58 11.52 2.40
C GLN A 112 17.64 12.62 2.25
N ALA A 113 17.24 13.83 1.86
CA ALA A 113 18.14 14.97 1.75
C ALA A 113 18.89 15.25 3.06
N GLU A 114 18.17 15.25 4.19
CA GLU A 114 18.79 15.41 5.51
C GLU A 114 19.73 14.26 5.86
N ALA A 115 19.29 13.01 5.66
CA ALA A 115 20.11 11.84 5.98
C ALA A 115 21.44 11.84 5.21
N TYR A 116 21.41 12.10 3.89
CA TYR A 116 22.63 12.16 3.08
C TYR A 116 23.49 13.38 3.39
N ALA A 117 22.89 14.53 3.72
CA ALA A 117 23.66 15.70 4.15
C ALA A 117 24.39 15.47 5.48
N ARG A 118 23.75 14.77 6.44
CA ARG A 118 24.39 14.40 7.71
C ARG A 118 25.52 13.39 7.49
N ARG A 119 25.31 12.40 6.62
CA ARG A 119 26.38 11.46 6.22
C ARG A 119 27.55 12.16 5.54
N CYS A 120 27.29 13.19 4.73
CA CYS A 120 28.34 14.01 4.14
C CYS A 120 29.21 14.68 5.22
N VAL A 121 28.58 15.26 6.24
CA VAL A 121 29.30 15.90 7.36
C VAL A 121 30.05 14.89 8.22
N GLN A 122 29.52 13.67 8.38
CA GLN A 122 30.24 12.59 9.07
C GLN A 122 31.50 12.14 8.31
N ALA A 123 31.44 12.16 6.97
CA ALA A 123 32.60 11.84 6.13
C ALA A 123 33.62 12.97 6.05
N ASP A 124 33.14 14.22 6.00
CA ASP A 124 33.94 15.44 5.99
C ASP A 124 33.30 16.49 6.89
N TYR A 125 33.80 16.59 8.12
CA TYR A 125 33.29 17.51 9.13
C TYR A 125 33.41 18.99 8.72
N ALA A 126 34.29 19.31 7.79
CA ALA A 126 34.52 20.67 7.30
C ALA A 126 33.70 21.02 6.05
N HIS A 127 32.81 20.13 5.59
CA HIS A 127 32.03 20.33 4.36
C HIS A 127 30.95 21.43 4.49
N ASP A 128 31.36 22.70 4.37
CA ASP A 128 30.54 23.91 4.55
C ASP A 128 29.20 23.87 3.78
N ALA A 129 29.23 23.41 2.53
CA ALA A 129 28.02 23.38 1.70
C ALA A 129 26.95 22.41 2.25
N ALA A 130 27.35 21.34 2.93
CA ALA A 130 26.45 20.35 3.52
C ALA A 130 25.88 20.87 4.85
N LEU A 131 26.71 21.51 5.69
CA LEU A 131 26.27 22.19 6.91
C LEU A 131 25.22 23.28 6.60
N ARG A 132 25.45 24.08 5.55
CA ARG A 132 24.47 25.07 5.08
C ARG A 132 23.16 24.42 4.61
N LEU A 133 23.24 23.26 3.96
CA LEU A 133 22.05 22.51 3.53
C LEU A 133 21.26 22.00 4.73
N ILE A 134 21.91 21.40 5.73
CA ILE A 134 21.28 20.94 6.98
C ILE A 134 20.58 22.11 7.68
N SER A 135 21.27 23.24 7.88
CA SER A 135 20.68 24.43 8.51
C SER A 135 19.41 24.94 7.78
N ARG A 136 19.41 24.91 6.44
CA ARG A 136 18.21 25.26 5.64
C ARG A 136 17.08 24.26 5.82
N LEU A 137 17.38 22.97 5.87
CA LEU A 137 16.40 21.89 6.06
C LEU A 137 15.75 21.97 7.45
N GLU A 138 16.51 22.32 8.48
CA GLU A 138 16.00 22.51 9.86
C GLU A 138 15.10 23.74 9.98
N LYS A 139 15.49 24.88 9.38
CA LYS A 139 14.66 26.11 9.35
C LYS A 139 13.32 25.94 8.62
N GLN A 140 13.20 24.97 7.72
CA GLN A 140 11.93 24.68 7.03
C GLN A 140 10.98 23.80 7.85
N LYS A 141 11.45 23.21 8.96
CA LYS A 141 10.63 22.38 9.86
C LYS A 141 9.99 23.18 10.99
N THR A 142 10.49 24.36 11.33
CA THR A 142 9.90 25.19 12.38
C THR A 142 8.61 25.84 11.86
N PRO A 143 7.44 25.61 12.49
CA PRO A 143 6.21 26.26 12.07
C PRO A 143 6.34 27.76 12.32
N LYS A 144 6.20 28.58 11.28
CA LYS A 144 5.88 30.01 11.44
C LYS A 144 4.49 30.07 12.08
N THR A 145 4.43 30.26 13.40
CA THR A 145 3.21 30.64 14.09
C THR A 145 2.75 31.98 13.53
N SER A 146 1.81 31.93 12.59
CA SER A 146 1.16 33.12 12.07
C SER A 146 0.40 33.78 13.22
N LYS A 147 0.58 35.09 13.44
CA LYS A 147 -0.19 35.85 14.45
C LYS A 147 -1.71 35.67 14.31
N GLN A 148 -2.20 35.21 13.16
CA GLN A 148 -3.60 34.88 12.92
C GLN A 148 -4.09 33.61 13.65
N SER A 149 -3.22 32.62 13.91
CA SER A 149 -3.63 31.39 14.62
C SER A 149 -3.80 31.60 16.13
N ILE A 150 -3.07 32.54 16.73
CA ILE A 150 -3.27 32.94 18.13
C ILE A 150 -4.59 33.72 18.28
N LEU A 151 -4.92 34.57 17.30
CA LEU A 151 -6.16 35.35 17.28
C LEU A 151 -7.41 34.44 17.12
N LEU A 152 -7.34 33.38 16.32
CA LEU A 152 -8.42 32.41 16.16
C LEU A 152 -8.69 31.59 17.43
N VAL A 153 -7.64 31.18 18.16
CA VAL A 153 -7.81 30.45 19.43
C VAL A 153 -8.39 31.36 20.51
N ALA A 154 -7.99 32.64 20.56
CA ALA A 154 -8.58 33.63 21.45
C ALA A 154 -10.04 33.96 21.10
N LEU A 155 -10.40 34.00 19.82
CA LEU A 155 -11.77 34.25 19.36
C LEU A 155 -12.71 33.09 19.73
N VAL A 156 -12.26 31.85 19.59
CA VAL A 156 -13.03 30.65 19.96
C VAL A 156 -13.29 30.62 21.47
N LEU A 157 -12.31 30.97 22.31
CA LEU A 157 -12.48 31.09 23.76
C LEU A 157 -13.43 32.21 24.20
N LEU A 158 -13.48 33.32 23.45
CA LEU A 158 -14.45 34.40 23.70
C LEU A 158 -15.87 34.03 23.26
N THR A 159 -16.03 33.26 22.18
CA THR A 159 -17.35 32.79 21.74
C THR A 159 -17.95 31.74 22.68
N THR A 160 -17.15 30.87 23.29
CA THR A 160 -17.66 29.89 24.27
C THR A 160 -18.09 30.54 25.59
N LEU A 161 -17.42 31.61 26.02
CA LEU A 161 -17.83 32.42 27.18
C LEU A 161 -19.02 33.36 26.88
N GLY A 162 -19.21 33.78 25.63
CA GLY A 162 -20.37 34.58 25.20
C GLY A 162 -21.65 33.75 25.07
N VAL A 163 -21.55 32.50 24.58
CA VAL A 163 -22.70 31.60 24.41
C VAL A 163 -23.24 31.13 25.76
N SER A 164 -22.40 30.94 26.78
CA SER A 164 -22.85 30.61 28.13
C SER A 164 -23.61 31.75 28.82
N GLY A 165 -23.31 33.02 28.48
CA GLY A 165 -24.06 34.18 28.94
C GLY A 165 -25.37 34.43 28.18
N TYR A 166 -25.43 34.06 26.89
CA TYR A 166 -26.61 34.27 26.04
C TYR A 166 -27.75 33.28 26.36
N ILE A 167 -27.43 32.02 26.71
CA ILE A 167 -28.45 31.00 27.05
C ILE A 167 -29.21 31.33 28.35
N ILE A 168 -28.65 32.19 29.22
CA ILE A 168 -29.32 32.65 30.46
C ILE A 168 -30.23 33.88 30.19
N TRP A 169 -30.05 34.58 29.06
CA TRP A 169 -30.81 35.78 28.72
C TRP A 169 -32.02 35.51 27.78
N ASP A 170 -31.98 34.43 27.00
CA ASP A 170 -32.96 34.14 25.94
C ASP A 170 -34.23 33.39 26.39
N MET A 171 -34.37 33.04 27.68
CA MET A 171 -35.62 32.49 28.25
C MET A 171 -36.69 33.55 28.59
N SER A 172 -36.58 34.76 28.05
CA SER A 172 -37.65 35.77 28.19
C SER A 172 -37.75 36.67 26.96
N ARG A 173 -38.60 36.30 26.00
CA ARG A 173 -39.74 37.10 25.51
C ARG A 173 -40.30 36.57 24.20
N ASP A 174 -41.62 36.60 24.13
CA ASP A 174 -42.47 36.20 23.02
C ASP A 174 -42.34 37.06 21.74
N LYS A 175 -42.81 36.44 20.64
CA LYS A 175 -43.49 36.96 19.43
C LYS A 175 -42.68 37.08 18.12
N MET A 176 -43.11 36.27 17.15
CA MET A 176 -43.03 36.45 15.68
C MET A 176 -43.69 37.79 15.24
N PRO A 177 -43.37 38.44 14.08
CA PRO A 177 -43.57 37.85 12.74
C PRO A 177 -42.65 38.25 11.55
N ILE A 178 -42.69 37.37 10.55
CA ILE A 178 -42.47 37.41 9.09
C ILE A 178 -42.18 38.78 8.42
N ASN A 179 -41.07 38.92 7.67
CA ASN A 179 -41.09 39.33 6.24
C ASN A 179 -39.75 39.27 5.46
N LYS A 180 -39.89 38.87 4.18
CA LYS A 180 -39.12 39.15 2.94
C LYS A 180 -37.66 38.67 2.80
N LEU A 181 -37.50 37.65 1.94
CA LEU A 181 -36.27 37.31 1.22
C LEU A 181 -35.97 38.33 0.10
N PRO A 182 -34.71 38.80 -0.03
CA PRO A 182 -34.18 39.29 -1.29
C PRO A 182 -33.36 38.20 -2.01
N VAL A 183 -33.65 38.06 -3.30
CA VAL A 183 -32.90 37.31 -4.30
C VAL A 183 -31.56 38.01 -4.58
N HIS A 184 -30.43 37.29 -4.51
CA HIS A 184 -29.15 37.59 -5.21
C HIS A 184 -28.46 36.25 -5.49
N ALA A 185 -28.40 35.78 -6.73
CA ALA A 185 -27.47 36.12 -7.82
C ALA A 185 -26.47 34.97 -8.03
N THR A 186 -26.64 34.26 -9.15
CA THR A 186 -25.79 33.16 -9.62
C THR A 186 -24.37 33.65 -9.94
N PRO A 187 -23.31 32.87 -9.64
CA PRO A 187 -21.96 33.22 -10.04
C PRO A 187 -21.73 32.92 -11.53
N PRO A 188 -20.88 33.71 -12.23
CA PRO A 188 -20.68 33.59 -13.67
C PRO A 188 -19.83 32.35 -14.02
N PRO A 189 -19.94 31.86 -15.27
CA PRO A 189 -19.29 30.62 -15.69
C PRO A 189 -17.76 30.77 -15.78
N PRO A 190 -16.99 29.71 -15.49
CA PRO A 190 -15.53 29.78 -15.53
C PRO A 190 -15.03 29.88 -16.97
N LYS A 191 -14.13 30.85 -17.22
CA LYS A 191 -13.40 30.99 -18.49
C LYS A 191 -12.51 29.77 -18.76
N PRO A 192 -12.36 29.36 -20.04
CA PRO A 192 -11.62 28.16 -20.41
C PRO A 192 -10.12 28.37 -20.17
N LYS A 193 -9.52 27.50 -19.34
CA LYS A 193 -8.07 27.39 -19.23
C LYS A 193 -7.58 26.51 -20.37
N ASN A 194 -6.74 27.08 -21.24
CA ASN A 194 -5.85 26.31 -22.12
C ASN A 194 -4.96 25.41 -21.25
N THR A 195 -5.32 24.14 -21.14
CA THR A 195 -4.41 23.10 -20.67
C THR A 195 -3.47 22.73 -21.82
N GLU A 196 -2.19 23.07 -21.64
CA GLU A 196 -1.10 22.38 -22.34
C GLU A 196 -1.29 20.85 -22.18
N PRO A 197 -0.97 20.05 -23.21
CA PRO A 197 -1.20 18.62 -23.17
C PRO A 197 -0.46 18.03 -21.97
N VAL A 198 -1.24 17.45 -21.05
CA VAL A 198 -0.71 16.58 -20.00
C VAL A 198 0.02 15.46 -20.72
N ILE A 199 1.36 15.54 -20.77
CA ILE A 199 2.19 14.41 -21.14
C ILE A 199 1.98 13.38 -20.04
N VAL A 200 1.03 12.48 -20.26
CA VAL A 200 0.84 11.27 -19.48
C VAL A 200 2.18 10.55 -19.53
N LYS A 201 2.88 10.54 -18.39
CA LYS A 201 4.03 9.65 -18.18
C LYS A 201 3.57 8.25 -18.51
N LYS A 202 3.98 7.72 -19.66
CA LYS A 202 3.99 6.29 -19.90
C LYS A 202 4.85 5.68 -18.81
N THR A 203 4.24 4.90 -17.92
CA THR A 203 4.95 4.02 -16.99
C THR A 203 6.01 3.27 -17.80
N ASP A 204 7.27 3.31 -17.38
CA ASP A 204 8.32 2.54 -18.06
C ASP A 204 8.02 1.04 -17.82
N ASN A 205 7.22 0.45 -18.71
CA ASN A 205 6.79 -0.94 -18.65
C ASN A 205 7.91 -1.91 -19.05
N ARG A 206 9.12 -1.44 -19.40
CA ARG A 206 10.21 -2.28 -19.90
C ARG A 206 10.83 -3.20 -18.84
N ASN A 207 10.55 -2.96 -17.56
CA ASN A 207 11.07 -3.75 -16.44
C ASN A 207 9.99 -4.55 -15.69
N VAL A 208 8.76 -4.60 -16.20
CA VAL A 208 7.68 -5.43 -15.67
C VAL A 208 7.64 -6.71 -16.49
N ILE A 209 7.77 -7.85 -15.82
CA ILE A 209 7.80 -9.18 -16.43
C ILE A 209 6.62 -9.94 -15.85
N ASP A 210 5.74 -10.44 -16.72
CA ASP A 210 4.74 -11.42 -16.34
C ASP A 210 5.44 -12.74 -16.06
N LEU A 211 5.33 -13.22 -14.83
CA LEU A 211 5.86 -14.53 -14.44
C LEU A 211 4.67 -15.43 -14.17
N PRO A 212 4.31 -16.35 -15.07
CA PRO A 212 3.21 -17.27 -14.81
C PRO A 212 3.51 -18.06 -13.54
N VAL A 213 2.50 -18.20 -12.70
CA VAL A 213 2.60 -18.94 -11.44
C VAL A 213 1.78 -20.19 -11.56
N VAL A 214 2.41 -21.31 -11.26
CA VAL A 214 1.72 -22.59 -11.12
C VAL A 214 1.64 -22.94 -9.64
N LEU A 215 0.46 -23.37 -9.20
CA LEU A 215 0.30 -24.00 -7.89
C LEU A 215 0.81 -25.44 -8.01
N HIS A 216 2.04 -25.66 -7.56
CA HIS A 216 2.62 -26.98 -7.41
C HIS A 216 2.09 -27.60 -6.13
N ASN A 217 1.19 -28.56 -6.29
CA ASN A 217 0.85 -29.47 -5.22
C ASN A 217 1.98 -30.50 -5.14
N GLY A 218 2.92 -30.33 -4.21
CA GLY A 218 3.97 -31.33 -3.98
C GLY A 218 3.32 -32.69 -3.69
N ASN A 219 3.66 -33.71 -4.49
CA ASN A 219 3.21 -35.10 -4.44
C ASN A 219 1.70 -35.41 -4.40
N ASP A 220 0.83 -34.41 -4.30
CA ASP A 220 -0.60 -34.65 -4.08
C ASP A 220 -1.45 -33.89 -5.10
N ASN A 221 -2.06 -34.65 -6.01
CA ASN A 221 -3.37 -34.30 -6.54
C ASN A 221 -4.45 -34.15 -5.42
N ALA A 222 -4.07 -34.33 -4.15
CA ALA A 222 -4.91 -34.42 -2.96
C ALA A 222 -5.15 -33.11 -2.17
N THR A 223 -4.58 -31.95 -2.53
CA THR A 223 -4.92 -30.70 -1.82
C THR A 223 -6.35 -30.26 -2.11
N GLY A 224 -6.88 -30.58 -3.29
CA GLY A 224 -8.22 -30.16 -3.71
C GLY A 224 -8.33 -28.65 -3.98
N LEU A 225 -7.20 -27.93 -4.05
CA LEU A 225 -7.17 -26.49 -4.25
C LEU A 225 -7.04 -26.13 -5.74
N ALA A 226 -7.73 -25.08 -6.16
CA ALA A 226 -7.51 -24.41 -7.44
C ALA A 226 -6.99 -22.99 -7.23
N LEU A 227 -6.02 -22.59 -8.04
CA LEU A 227 -5.54 -21.22 -8.12
C LEU A 227 -6.26 -20.50 -9.26
N ASP A 228 -6.98 -19.44 -8.93
CA ASP A 228 -7.48 -18.46 -9.88
C ASP A 228 -6.58 -17.22 -9.85
N LEU A 229 -5.61 -17.17 -10.76
CA LEU A 229 -4.61 -16.10 -10.80
C LEU A 229 -5.17 -14.86 -11.51
N GLU A 230 -4.96 -13.68 -10.92
CA GLU A 230 -5.31 -12.40 -11.55
C GLU A 230 -4.07 -11.68 -12.07
N SER A 231 -3.01 -11.60 -11.26
CA SER A 231 -1.77 -10.95 -11.66
C SER A 231 -0.57 -11.57 -10.98
N SER A 232 0.50 -11.73 -11.75
CA SER A 232 1.79 -12.19 -11.26
C SER A 232 2.90 -11.39 -11.93
N LEU A 233 3.30 -10.30 -11.26
CA LEU A 233 4.13 -9.26 -11.84
C LEU A 233 5.44 -9.16 -11.11
N TYR A 234 6.52 -9.42 -11.84
CA TYR A 234 7.85 -9.16 -11.38
C TYR A 234 8.35 -7.81 -11.91
N ARG A 235 8.74 -6.91 -11.02
CA ARG A 235 9.39 -5.65 -11.37
C ARG A 235 10.83 -5.65 -10.94
N ARG A 236 11.69 -5.38 -11.91
CA ARG A 236 13.14 -5.23 -11.72
C ARG A 236 13.46 -3.76 -11.46
N GLY A 237 13.74 -3.42 -10.21
CA GLY A 237 14.36 -2.15 -9.84
C GLY A 237 15.88 -2.21 -10.01
N ASP A 238 16.58 -1.11 -9.74
CA ASP A 238 18.06 -1.09 -9.86
C ASP A 238 18.77 -1.87 -8.72
N TYR A 239 18.12 -2.02 -7.56
CA TYR A 239 18.60 -2.81 -6.40
C TYR A 239 17.43 -3.29 -5.51
N GLU A 240 16.25 -3.39 -6.10
CA GLU A 240 15.08 -3.86 -5.41
C GLU A 240 14.35 -4.79 -6.36
N MET A 241 14.07 -6.01 -5.91
CA MET A 241 13.04 -6.82 -6.54
C MET A 241 11.70 -6.52 -5.88
N LEU A 242 10.70 -6.30 -6.72
CA LEU A 242 9.31 -6.20 -6.31
C LEU A 242 8.53 -7.26 -7.06
N TYR A 243 7.90 -8.17 -6.32
CA TYR A 243 7.02 -9.18 -6.88
C TYR A 243 5.61 -8.98 -6.35
N GLN A 244 4.66 -8.72 -7.25
CA GLN A 244 3.26 -8.50 -6.93
C GLN A 244 2.47 -9.72 -7.38
N LEU A 245 1.80 -10.36 -6.43
CA LEU A 245 1.02 -11.56 -6.66
C LEU A 245 -0.41 -11.34 -6.17
N ARG A 246 -1.37 -11.61 -7.04
CA ARG A 246 -2.80 -11.46 -6.74
C ARG A 246 -3.60 -12.57 -7.39
N GLY A 247 -4.51 -13.15 -6.62
CA GLY A 247 -5.41 -14.18 -7.10
C GLY A 247 -6.37 -14.63 -6.03
N SER A 248 -7.06 -15.72 -6.28
CA SER A 248 -7.89 -16.39 -5.29
C SER A 248 -7.59 -17.89 -5.26
N ILE A 249 -7.72 -18.48 -4.08
CA ILE A 249 -7.70 -19.93 -3.92
C ILE A 249 -9.14 -20.40 -3.76
N GLN A 250 -9.53 -21.39 -4.54
CA GLN A 250 -10.78 -22.11 -4.37
C GLN A 250 -10.49 -23.47 -3.75
N SER A 251 -11.24 -23.87 -2.74
CA SER A 251 -11.30 -25.29 -2.35
C SER A 251 -12.37 -25.98 -3.18
N LYS A 252 -12.02 -27.06 -3.88
CA LYS A 252 -12.97 -27.83 -4.71
C LYS A 252 -13.75 -28.88 -3.92
N VAL A 253 -13.14 -29.42 -2.87
CA VAL A 253 -13.61 -30.66 -2.23
C VAL A 253 -13.58 -30.63 -0.70
N PHE A 254 -12.77 -29.79 -0.08
CA PHE A 254 -12.61 -29.76 1.37
C PHE A 254 -13.11 -28.47 2.00
N GLU A 255 -13.47 -28.53 3.27
CA GLU A 255 -13.46 -27.35 4.12
C GLU A 255 -12.02 -27.03 4.50
N VAL A 256 -11.67 -25.74 4.52
CA VAL A 256 -10.31 -25.29 4.84
C VAL A 256 -10.39 -24.19 5.89
N SER A 257 -9.74 -24.41 7.04
CA SER A 257 -9.67 -23.44 8.15
C SER A 257 -8.31 -22.77 8.28
N GLN A 258 -7.27 -23.34 7.66
CA GLN A 258 -5.95 -22.71 7.60
C GLN A 258 -5.27 -23.00 6.28
N LEU A 259 -4.59 -22.00 5.72
CA LEU A 259 -3.80 -22.15 4.51
C LEU A 259 -2.59 -21.19 4.50
N THR A 260 -1.40 -21.77 4.44
CA THR A 260 -0.14 -21.06 4.22
C THR A 260 0.48 -21.56 2.91
N LEU A 261 0.75 -20.62 2.02
CA LEU A 261 1.44 -20.88 0.76
C LEU A 261 2.87 -20.35 0.84
N ARG A 262 3.71 -20.91 -0.01
CA ARG A 262 5.09 -20.48 -0.22
C ARG A 262 5.28 -20.10 -1.66
N LEU A 263 5.83 -18.92 -1.87
CA LEU A 263 6.31 -18.47 -3.16
C LEU A 263 7.79 -18.80 -3.29
N LYS A 264 8.16 -19.50 -4.36
CA LYS A 264 9.54 -19.64 -4.84
C LYS A 264 9.69 -18.95 -6.17
N LEU A 265 10.73 -18.12 -6.32
CA LEU A 265 11.11 -17.56 -7.62
C LEU A 265 12.43 -18.19 -8.05
N VAL A 266 12.41 -18.74 -9.26
CA VAL A 266 13.50 -19.53 -9.84
C VAL A 266 14.09 -18.76 -11.01
N ASP A 267 15.42 -18.62 -11.01
CA ASP A 267 16.13 -17.92 -12.07
C ASP A 267 16.25 -18.78 -13.35
N ARG A 268 16.87 -18.21 -14.38
CA ARG A 268 17.07 -18.91 -15.67
C ARG A 268 17.93 -20.16 -15.58
N ASN A 269 18.75 -20.29 -14.53
CA ASN A 269 19.61 -21.45 -14.31
C ASN A 269 18.90 -22.55 -13.51
N GLY A 270 17.64 -22.33 -13.11
CA GLY A 270 16.88 -23.27 -12.29
C GLY A 270 17.14 -23.12 -10.79
N GLU A 271 17.87 -22.08 -10.36
CA GLU A 271 18.17 -21.86 -8.95
C GLU A 271 17.09 -21.02 -8.26
N VAL A 272 16.67 -21.44 -7.07
CA VAL A 272 15.77 -20.66 -6.22
C VAL A 272 16.53 -19.46 -5.66
N LYS A 273 16.19 -18.24 -6.08
CA LYS A 273 16.81 -17.00 -5.55
C LYS A 273 15.91 -16.23 -4.60
N PHE A 274 14.64 -16.60 -4.51
CA PHE A 274 13.69 -16.01 -3.57
C PHE A 274 12.73 -17.10 -3.08
N GLU A 275 12.51 -17.13 -1.78
CA GLU A 275 11.54 -18.02 -1.15
C GLU A 275 10.88 -17.29 0.03
N LYS A 276 9.55 -17.27 0.05
CA LYS A 276 8.81 -16.64 1.15
C LYS A 276 7.44 -17.28 1.37
N ASP A 277 7.17 -17.56 2.63
CA ASP A 277 5.88 -18.05 3.11
C ASP A 277 4.94 -16.89 3.37
N PHE A 278 3.67 -17.08 3.05
CA PHE A 278 2.62 -16.13 3.36
C PHE A 278 1.32 -16.86 3.68
N GLU A 279 0.64 -16.33 4.69
CA GLU A 279 -0.67 -16.82 5.08
C GLU A 279 -1.74 -16.29 4.12
N VAL A 280 -2.60 -17.21 3.67
CA VAL A 280 -3.78 -16.97 2.85
C VAL A 280 -5.05 -17.06 3.69
N LEU A 281 -5.10 -18.00 4.64
CA LEU A 281 -6.20 -18.18 5.58
C LEU A 281 -5.65 -18.50 6.97
N ASN A 282 -5.98 -17.66 7.96
CA ASN A 282 -5.58 -17.78 9.35
C ASN A 282 -6.72 -18.40 10.20
N ALA A 283 -6.43 -19.46 10.95
CA ALA A 283 -7.44 -20.18 11.71
C ALA A 283 -8.10 -19.36 12.84
N ASP A 284 -7.40 -18.35 13.38
CA ASP A 284 -7.89 -17.55 14.51
C ASP A 284 -8.62 -16.27 14.06
N LYS A 285 -8.38 -15.82 12.83
CA LYS A 285 -8.86 -14.52 12.33
C LYS A 285 -9.85 -14.63 11.20
N ASP A 286 -9.72 -15.66 10.37
CA ASP A 286 -10.50 -15.81 9.16
C ASP A 286 -11.57 -16.89 9.32
N VAL A 287 -12.62 -16.77 8.50
CA VAL A 287 -13.73 -17.71 8.49
C VAL A 287 -13.30 -18.95 7.69
N PRO A 288 -13.49 -20.17 8.22
CA PRO A 288 -13.29 -21.39 7.46
C PRO A 288 -14.12 -21.38 6.17
N ILE A 289 -13.51 -21.78 5.06
CA ILE A 289 -14.18 -21.83 3.77
C ILE A 289 -14.76 -23.21 3.50
N ARG A 290 -15.89 -23.24 2.80
CA ARG A 290 -16.52 -24.47 2.30
C ARG A 290 -16.08 -24.73 0.86
N PRO A 291 -16.31 -25.94 0.32
CA PRO A 291 -16.14 -26.18 -1.11
C PRO A 291 -16.86 -25.12 -1.96
N ASN A 292 -16.18 -24.66 -3.00
CA ASN A 292 -16.56 -23.60 -3.94
C ASN A 292 -16.41 -22.16 -3.46
N ASP A 293 -16.17 -21.91 -2.18
CA ASP A 293 -15.80 -20.58 -1.70
C ASP A 293 -14.40 -20.19 -2.22
N TYR A 294 -14.21 -18.88 -2.45
CA TYR A 294 -12.94 -18.31 -2.90
C TYR A 294 -12.29 -17.46 -1.81
N ILE A 295 -11.02 -17.70 -1.54
CA ILE A 295 -10.19 -16.88 -0.65
C ILE A 295 -9.33 -15.94 -1.50
N PRO A 296 -9.59 -14.63 -1.50
CA PRO A 296 -8.74 -13.69 -2.21
C PRO A 296 -7.42 -13.47 -1.46
N PHE A 297 -6.34 -13.33 -2.21
CA PHE A 297 -5.06 -12.87 -1.67
C PHE A 297 -4.41 -11.85 -2.60
N ALA A 298 -3.72 -10.89 -1.99
CA ALA A 298 -2.88 -9.93 -2.68
C ALA A 298 -1.62 -9.69 -1.84
N LYS A 299 -0.45 -10.02 -2.38
CA LYS A 299 0.83 -9.91 -1.69
C LYS A 299 1.82 -9.15 -2.54
N ILE A 300 2.64 -8.35 -1.86
CA ILE A 300 3.76 -7.66 -2.45
C ILE A 300 5.01 -8.11 -1.69
N PHE A 301 5.90 -8.78 -2.39
CA PHE A 301 7.18 -9.22 -1.87
C PHE A 301 8.25 -8.23 -2.34
N ARG A 302 9.07 -7.78 -1.40
CA ARG A 302 10.18 -6.86 -1.67
C ARG A 302 11.45 -7.41 -1.08
N GLN A 303 12.55 -7.29 -1.82
CA GLN A 303 13.88 -7.58 -1.30
C GLN A 303 14.89 -6.60 -1.91
N GLN A 304 15.72 -6.01 -1.05
CA GLN A 304 16.82 -5.13 -1.44
C GLN A 304 17.98 -6.01 -1.93
N THR A 305 18.01 -6.28 -3.23
CA THR A 305 19.02 -7.10 -3.89
C THR A 305 19.08 -6.73 -5.37
N PHE A 306 20.18 -7.06 -6.05
CA PHE A 306 20.22 -6.99 -7.51
C PHE A 306 19.20 -7.98 -8.07
N PRO A 307 18.16 -7.52 -8.79
CA PRO A 307 17.04 -8.37 -9.15
C PRO A 307 17.47 -9.44 -10.17
N PRO A 308 17.42 -10.74 -9.78
CA PRO A 308 17.73 -11.84 -10.70
C PRO A 308 16.79 -11.83 -11.90
N HIS A 309 17.21 -12.44 -13.01
CA HIS A 309 16.26 -12.75 -14.07
C HIS A 309 15.51 -14.03 -13.70
N PHE A 310 14.32 -13.87 -13.12
CA PHE A 310 13.42 -14.98 -12.89
C PHE A 310 12.82 -15.50 -14.20
N LYS A 311 12.71 -16.81 -14.29
CA LYS A 311 12.03 -17.52 -15.36
C LYS A 311 10.70 -18.07 -14.87
N ASP A 312 10.70 -18.66 -13.68
CA ASP A 312 9.56 -19.37 -13.14
C ASP A 312 9.21 -18.85 -11.74
N ALA A 313 7.90 -18.85 -11.45
CA ALA A 313 7.37 -18.59 -10.13
C ALA A 313 6.47 -19.76 -9.71
N LEU A 314 6.72 -20.28 -8.53
CA LEU A 314 6.09 -21.52 -8.05
C LEU A 314 5.39 -21.20 -6.74
N LEU A 315 4.13 -21.61 -6.63
CA LEU A 315 3.43 -21.65 -5.36
C LEU A 315 3.35 -23.09 -4.87
N SER A 316 3.66 -23.31 -3.61
CA SER A 316 3.48 -24.61 -2.95
C SER A 316 2.74 -24.45 -1.64
N VAL A 317 1.92 -25.44 -1.28
CA VAL A 317 1.27 -25.50 0.03
C VAL A 317 2.33 -25.84 1.08
N VAL A 318 2.45 -25.01 2.12
CA VAL A 318 3.30 -25.28 3.29
C VAL A 318 2.49 -25.87 4.43
N LYS A 319 1.30 -25.30 4.65
CA LYS A 319 0.39 -25.72 5.72
C LYS A 319 -1.03 -25.63 5.21
N ILE A 320 -1.81 -26.66 5.47
CA ILE A 320 -3.25 -26.68 5.21
C ILE A 320 -3.95 -27.45 6.32
N SER A 321 -4.98 -26.86 6.91
CA SER A 321 -5.90 -27.55 7.82
C SER A 321 -7.21 -27.75 7.07
N LYS A 322 -7.55 -29.01 6.80
CA LYS A 322 -8.72 -29.39 5.99
C LYS A 322 -9.56 -30.47 6.65
N THR A 323 -10.87 -30.39 6.47
CA THR A 323 -11.86 -31.37 6.93
C THR A 323 -12.76 -31.78 5.76
N SER A 324 -13.39 -32.95 5.88
CA SER A 324 -14.44 -33.35 4.94
C SER A 324 -15.66 -32.43 5.13
N PRO A 325 -16.38 -32.08 4.05
CA PRO A 325 -17.64 -31.35 4.16
C PRO A 325 -18.62 -32.08 5.09
N GLU A 326 -19.30 -31.34 5.98
CA GLU A 326 -20.27 -31.92 6.94
C GLU A 326 -21.52 -32.53 6.27
N GLY A 327 -21.71 -32.31 4.96
CA GLY A 327 -22.83 -32.83 4.18
C GLY A 327 -23.19 -31.90 3.02
N LYS A 328 -24.45 -31.96 2.58
CA LYS A 328 -24.99 -30.91 1.69
C LYS A 328 -25.29 -29.67 2.53
N TYR A 329 -24.70 -28.54 2.19
CA TYR A 329 -24.99 -27.27 2.85
C TYR A 329 -26.33 -26.73 2.35
N GLU A 330 -27.26 -26.49 3.27
CA GLU A 330 -28.48 -25.74 2.97
C GLU A 330 -28.13 -24.29 2.57
N PRO A 331 -28.83 -23.71 1.59
CA PRO A 331 -28.60 -22.31 1.21
C PRO A 331 -28.79 -21.36 2.40
N ALA A 332 -27.78 -20.52 2.62
CA ALA A 332 -27.83 -19.45 3.61
C ALA A 332 -29.00 -18.48 3.36
N LYS A 333 -29.49 -17.83 4.43
CA LYS A 333 -30.64 -16.91 4.35
C LYS A 333 -30.29 -15.71 3.46
N LEU A 334 -31.17 -15.35 2.52
CA LEU A 334 -30.98 -14.18 1.67
C LEU A 334 -31.03 -12.88 2.50
N VAL A 335 -30.04 -12.02 2.32
CA VAL A 335 -30.02 -10.68 2.90
C VAL A 335 -30.57 -9.70 1.86
N PRO A 336 -31.60 -8.90 2.18
CA PRO A 336 -32.10 -7.91 1.24
C PRO A 336 -31.00 -6.93 0.84
N LEU A 337 -30.83 -6.74 -0.46
CA LEU A 337 -29.81 -5.87 -1.06
C LEU A 337 -30.49 -4.85 -1.96
N GLN A 338 -30.31 -3.58 -1.64
CA GLN A 338 -30.90 -2.45 -2.35
C GLN A 338 -29.82 -1.64 -3.05
N TRP A 339 -30.22 -0.95 -4.12
CA TRP A 339 -29.37 -0.06 -4.87
C TRP A 339 -29.82 1.39 -4.65
N GLU A 340 -28.89 2.28 -4.33
CA GLU A 340 -29.19 3.73 -4.25
C GLU A 340 -29.41 4.33 -5.66
N GLN A 341 -28.77 3.74 -6.68
CA GLN A 341 -28.88 4.13 -8.08
C GLN A 341 -29.14 2.90 -8.96
N SER A 342 -29.60 3.08 -10.20
CA SER A 342 -29.83 1.93 -11.09
C SER A 342 -28.56 1.08 -11.26
N PRO A 343 -28.66 -0.26 -11.13
CA PRO A 343 -27.50 -1.14 -11.24
C PRO A 343 -26.86 -1.03 -12.63
N PRO A 344 -25.52 -1.02 -12.74
CA PRO A 344 -24.84 -1.09 -14.02
C PRO A 344 -25.20 -2.39 -14.77
N VAL A 345 -25.35 -2.30 -16.10
CA VAL A 345 -25.65 -3.47 -16.93
C VAL A 345 -24.56 -4.53 -16.77
N GLY A 346 -24.95 -5.77 -16.51
CA GLY A 346 -24.04 -6.91 -16.36
C GLY A 346 -23.42 -7.06 -14.97
N ILE A 347 -23.73 -6.17 -14.02
CA ILE A 347 -23.35 -6.32 -12.61
C ILE A 347 -24.57 -6.79 -11.82
N ASN A 348 -24.42 -7.89 -11.08
CA ASN A 348 -25.42 -8.35 -10.12
C ASN A 348 -24.74 -9.05 -8.95
N ILE A 349 -25.27 -8.85 -7.75
CA ILE A 349 -24.74 -9.40 -6.50
C ILE A 349 -25.87 -10.04 -5.72
N GLU A 350 -25.58 -11.22 -5.19
CA GLU A 350 -26.41 -11.88 -4.20
C GLU A 350 -25.63 -11.93 -2.88
N VAL A 351 -26.28 -11.53 -1.78
CA VAL A 351 -25.71 -11.62 -0.44
C VAL A 351 -26.57 -12.55 0.42
N ARG A 352 -25.93 -13.53 1.04
CA ARG A 352 -26.59 -14.45 1.99
C ARG A 352 -25.87 -14.45 3.32
N GLN A 353 -26.60 -14.68 4.39
CA GLN A 353 -26.09 -14.74 5.75
C GLN A 353 -25.90 -16.19 6.17
N ARG A 354 -24.64 -16.61 6.27
CA ARG A 354 -24.24 -17.98 6.60
C ARG A 354 -24.36 -18.27 8.08
N GLU A 355 -23.86 -17.36 8.90
CA GLU A 355 -23.80 -17.48 10.36
C GLU A 355 -24.13 -16.10 10.97
N GLU A 356 -24.73 -16.12 12.15
CA GLU A 356 -25.07 -14.92 12.92
C GLU A 356 -25.01 -15.24 14.41
N THR A 357 -24.44 -14.31 15.17
CA THR A 357 -24.44 -14.31 16.62
C THR A 357 -24.86 -12.92 17.08
N MET A 358 -25.87 -12.86 17.95
CA MET A 358 -26.32 -11.61 18.54
C MET A 358 -26.27 -11.67 20.06
N ILE A 359 -25.56 -10.72 20.66
CA ILE A 359 -25.35 -10.66 22.11
C ILE A 359 -25.95 -9.35 22.64
N PRO A 360 -27.07 -9.39 23.40
CA PRO A 360 -27.67 -8.20 23.99
C PRO A 360 -26.72 -7.50 24.97
N ASN A 361 -26.74 -6.16 25.00
CA ASN A 361 -26.02 -5.36 25.99
C ASN A 361 -26.84 -4.10 26.36
N SER A 362 -27.64 -4.17 27.42
CA SER A 362 -28.47 -3.08 27.95
C SER A 362 -29.28 -2.30 26.90
N ASP A 363 -28.73 -1.23 26.33
CA ASP A 363 -29.33 -0.35 25.32
C ASP A 363 -28.89 -0.66 23.88
N LYS A 364 -27.99 -1.62 23.69
CA LYS A 364 -27.34 -2.02 22.43
C LYS A 364 -27.34 -3.55 22.27
N PHE A 365 -26.82 -4.05 21.15
CA PHE A 365 -26.41 -5.45 21.03
C PHE A 365 -25.19 -5.59 20.10
N SER A 366 -24.35 -6.60 20.37
CA SER A 366 -23.36 -7.06 19.40
C SER A 366 -24.06 -7.87 18.33
N HIS A 367 -23.73 -7.64 17.06
CA HIS A 367 -24.19 -8.41 15.94
C HIS A 367 -22.99 -8.82 15.09
N ASP A 368 -22.62 -10.09 15.21
CA ASP A 368 -21.55 -10.69 14.44
C ASP A 368 -22.16 -11.62 13.41
N PHE A 369 -21.73 -11.53 12.16
CA PHE A 369 -22.27 -12.35 11.09
C PHE A 369 -21.22 -12.66 10.02
N ILE A 370 -21.52 -13.68 9.22
CA ILE A 370 -20.73 -14.06 8.04
C ILE A 370 -21.62 -13.95 6.81
N LEU A 371 -21.24 -13.08 5.89
CA LEU A 371 -21.90 -12.91 4.59
C LEU A 371 -21.21 -13.73 3.51
N GLU A 372 -22.00 -14.45 2.73
CA GLU A 372 -21.64 -14.98 1.43
C GLU A 372 -21.96 -13.93 0.37
N VAL A 373 -20.93 -13.38 -0.27
CA VAL A 373 -21.05 -12.38 -1.33
C VAL A 373 -20.79 -13.06 -2.65
N LYS A 374 -21.84 -13.30 -3.44
CA LYS A 374 -21.76 -13.96 -4.73
C LYS A 374 -21.96 -12.97 -5.87
N ASN A 375 -21.04 -12.96 -6.82
CA ASN A 375 -21.24 -12.24 -8.08
C ASN A 375 -22.07 -13.10 -9.04
N THR A 376 -23.35 -12.75 -9.20
CA THR A 376 -24.28 -13.44 -10.10
C THR A 376 -24.36 -12.77 -11.48
N GLY A 377 -23.69 -11.64 -11.66
CA GLY A 377 -23.58 -10.92 -12.93
C GLY A 377 -22.56 -11.55 -13.88
N THR A 378 -22.26 -10.81 -14.95
CA THR A 378 -21.34 -11.20 -16.01
C THR A 378 -20.04 -10.40 -16.00
N LEU A 379 -19.99 -9.28 -15.27
CA LEU A 379 -18.80 -8.44 -15.13
C LEU A 379 -18.07 -8.70 -13.80
N THR A 380 -16.76 -8.54 -13.82
CA THR A 380 -15.88 -8.63 -12.65
C THR A 380 -16.00 -7.38 -11.80
N ILE A 381 -16.04 -7.54 -10.47
CA ILE A 381 -16.18 -6.45 -9.51
C ILE A 381 -14.86 -6.20 -8.79
N LYS A 382 -14.32 -5.00 -8.94
CA LYS A 382 -13.06 -4.53 -8.35
C LYS A 382 -13.21 -4.09 -6.91
N SER A 383 -14.32 -3.43 -6.61
CA SER A 383 -14.64 -2.99 -5.25
C SER A 383 -16.14 -2.94 -5.04
N LEU A 384 -16.56 -3.22 -3.81
CA LEU A 384 -17.95 -3.17 -3.37
C LEU A 384 -17.98 -2.68 -1.93
N LYS A 385 -18.63 -1.55 -1.72
CA LYS A 385 -18.94 -0.98 -0.41
C LYS A 385 -20.45 -0.87 -0.25
N VAL A 386 -20.93 -1.26 0.92
CA VAL A 386 -22.34 -1.20 1.29
C VAL A 386 -22.52 -0.42 2.59
N ASP A 387 -23.71 0.13 2.80
CA ASP A 387 -24.20 0.55 4.10
C ASP A 387 -25.02 -0.60 4.69
N VAL A 388 -24.62 -1.09 5.86
CA VAL A 388 -25.37 -2.10 6.62
C VAL A 388 -26.38 -1.36 7.49
N ARG A 389 -27.66 -1.70 7.42
CA ARG A 389 -28.73 -0.92 8.05
C ARG A 389 -29.59 -1.81 8.93
N TRP A 390 -29.73 -1.45 10.20
CA TRP A 390 -30.55 -2.19 11.18
C TRP A 390 -31.85 -1.45 11.47
N PHE A 391 -32.95 -2.18 11.42
CA PHE A 391 -34.30 -1.64 11.63
C PHE A 391 -34.90 -2.13 12.94
N ASN A 392 -35.74 -1.29 13.52
CA ASN A 392 -36.50 -1.66 14.70
C ASN A 392 -37.85 -2.32 14.35
N ASP A 393 -38.54 -2.82 15.37
CA ASP A 393 -39.89 -3.39 15.35
C ASP A 393 -40.97 -2.50 14.71
N LYS A 394 -40.70 -1.20 14.52
CA LYS A 394 -41.56 -0.22 13.85
C LYS A 394 -41.10 0.14 12.44
N ASP A 395 -40.21 -0.66 11.83
CA ASP A 395 -39.66 -0.45 10.49
C ASP A 395 -38.88 0.88 10.34
N LYS A 396 -38.38 1.44 11.44
CA LYS A 396 -37.52 2.63 11.39
C LYS A 396 -36.05 2.24 11.45
N LEU A 397 -35.25 2.87 10.58
CA LEU A 397 -33.79 2.78 10.62
C LEU A 397 -33.30 3.24 11.99
N ALA A 398 -32.63 2.35 12.71
CA ALA A 398 -32.15 2.60 14.07
C ALA A 398 -30.63 2.80 14.11
N HIS A 399 -29.90 2.11 13.24
CA HIS A 399 -28.44 2.16 13.17
C HIS A 399 -27.99 1.83 11.75
N ASN A 400 -26.85 2.37 11.33
CA ASN A 400 -26.20 1.98 10.09
C ASN A 400 -24.68 2.16 10.17
N GLU A 401 -23.95 1.36 9.41
CA GLU A 401 -22.49 1.42 9.32
C GLU A 401 -21.99 0.90 7.97
N GLU A 402 -20.98 1.57 7.40
CA GLU A 402 -20.40 1.17 6.13
C GLU A 402 -19.55 -0.11 6.26
N MET A 403 -19.74 -1.06 5.34
CA MET A 403 -18.90 -2.25 5.22
C MET A 403 -18.30 -2.36 3.81
N THR A 404 -17.01 -2.67 3.73
CA THR A 404 -16.37 -3.09 2.47
C THR A 404 -16.49 -4.59 2.29
N LEU A 405 -17.30 -5.02 1.31
CA LEU A 405 -17.45 -6.43 0.93
C LEU A 405 -16.34 -6.89 -0.02
N VAL A 406 -15.93 -6.03 -0.96
CA VAL A 406 -14.80 -6.29 -1.87
C VAL A 406 -13.85 -5.10 -1.82
N ALA A 407 -12.63 -5.34 -1.34
CA ALA A 407 -11.62 -4.29 -1.20
C ALA A 407 -10.83 -4.08 -2.51
N PRO A 408 -10.58 -2.84 -2.96
CA PRO A 408 -9.89 -2.54 -4.23
C PRO A 408 -8.44 -3.04 -4.32
N GLY A 409 -7.82 -3.34 -3.18
CA GLY A 409 -6.46 -3.89 -3.11
C GLY A 409 -6.37 -5.41 -3.31
N ASN A 410 -7.47 -6.14 -3.08
CA ASN A 410 -7.53 -7.59 -3.16
C ASN A 410 -7.79 -8.07 -4.60
N ALA A 411 -7.80 -9.39 -4.78
CA ALA A 411 -8.30 -9.98 -6.02
C ALA A 411 -9.74 -9.53 -6.29
N MET A 412 -10.06 -9.26 -7.54
CA MET A 412 -11.41 -8.84 -7.96
C MET A 412 -12.40 -10.01 -7.85
N LEU A 413 -13.66 -9.73 -7.54
CA LEU A 413 -14.72 -10.75 -7.46
C LEU A 413 -15.24 -11.07 -8.87
N LYS A 414 -14.82 -12.20 -9.44
CA LYS A 414 -15.19 -12.60 -10.80
C LYS A 414 -16.61 -13.18 -10.85
N PRO A 415 -17.24 -13.24 -12.04
CA PRO A 415 -18.54 -13.88 -12.21
C PRO A 415 -18.60 -15.29 -11.60
N GLN A 416 -19.72 -15.60 -10.95
CA GLN A 416 -20.01 -16.85 -10.24
C GLN A 416 -19.14 -17.18 -9.03
N GLN A 417 -18.18 -16.32 -8.66
CA GLN A 417 -17.43 -16.50 -7.42
C GLN A 417 -18.28 -16.09 -6.21
N THR A 418 -18.12 -16.87 -5.13
CA THR A 418 -18.64 -16.56 -3.80
C THR A 418 -17.47 -16.32 -2.85
N ARG A 419 -17.56 -15.27 -2.03
CA ARG A 419 -16.57 -14.94 -0.99
C ARG A 419 -17.22 -14.70 0.35
N LEU A 420 -16.50 -15.03 1.41
CA LEU A 420 -16.96 -14.78 2.76
C LEU A 420 -16.50 -13.41 3.24
N LYS A 421 -17.38 -12.72 3.95
CA LYS A 421 -17.07 -11.48 4.64
C LYS A 421 -17.64 -11.52 6.05
N LYS A 422 -16.74 -11.45 7.04
CA LYS A 422 -17.10 -11.29 8.45
C LYS A 422 -17.49 -9.83 8.73
N GLY A 423 -18.58 -9.64 9.46
CA GLY A 423 -19.02 -8.38 10.05
C GLY A 423 -19.13 -8.52 11.56
N GLU A 424 -18.70 -7.51 12.30
CA GLU A 424 -18.75 -7.44 13.76
C GLU A 424 -19.19 -6.01 14.12
N PHE A 425 -20.38 -5.85 14.67
CA PHE A 425 -20.99 -4.53 14.89
C PHE A 425 -21.55 -4.38 16.29
N MET A 426 -21.37 -3.18 16.87
CA MET A 426 -22.10 -2.77 18.07
C MET A 426 -23.31 -1.93 17.66
N VAL A 427 -24.47 -2.56 17.55
CA VAL A 427 -25.69 -1.92 17.06
C VAL A 427 -26.33 -1.07 18.14
N GLY A 428 -26.53 0.21 17.84
CA GLY A 428 -27.16 1.22 18.71
C GLY A 428 -28.66 1.03 18.93
N LEU A 429 -29.12 -0.18 19.24
CA LEU A 429 -30.53 -0.54 19.40
C LEU A 429 -30.67 -1.60 20.50
N LYS A 430 -31.74 -1.55 21.31
CA LYS A 430 -32.05 -2.66 22.23
C LYS A 430 -32.40 -3.91 21.42
N LYS A 431 -31.79 -5.07 21.73
CA LYS A 431 -32.06 -6.33 21.02
C LYS A 431 -33.55 -6.69 20.93
N ALA A 432 -34.32 -6.42 21.99
CA ALA A 432 -35.76 -6.68 22.02
C ALA A 432 -36.57 -5.89 20.97
N ASN A 433 -36.02 -4.76 20.51
CA ASN A 433 -36.64 -3.90 19.51
C ASN A 433 -36.08 -4.15 18.10
N TYR A 434 -35.14 -5.08 17.92
CA TYR A 434 -34.56 -5.39 16.61
C TYR A 434 -35.50 -6.25 15.78
N LYS A 435 -35.72 -5.85 14.53
CA LYS A 435 -36.51 -6.60 13.55
C LYS A 435 -35.61 -7.38 12.59
N ASP A 436 -34.85 -6.65 11.79
CA ASP A 436 -33.99 -7.17 10.73
C ASP A 436 -32.92 -6.15 10.32
N PHE A 437 -32.08 -6.55 9.36
CA PHE A 437 -31.14 -5.66 8.70
C PHE A 437 -31.16 -5.90 7.19
N ASP A 438 -30.74 -4.88 6.45
CA ASP A 438 -30.49 -4.98 5.02
C ASP A 438 -29.19 -4.26 4.63
N LEU A 439 -28.89 -4.32 3.33
CA LEU A 439 -27.72 -3.69 2.74
C LEU A 439 -28.14 -2.71 1.65
N ILE A 440 -27.54 -1.52 1.61
CA ILE A 440 -27.55 -0.64 0.45
C ILE A 440 -26.17 -0.62 -0.21
N ILE A 441 -26.10 -0.77 -1.52
CA ILE A 441 -24.86 -0.56 -2.28
C ILE A 441 -24.57 0.94 -2.38
N LEU A 442 -23.44 1.36 -1.80
CA LEU A 442 -22.93 2.74 -1.85
C LEU A 442 -21.98 2.94 -3.04
N GLU A 443 -21.09 1.97 -3.27
CA GLU A 443 -20.07 2.05 -4.33
C GLU A 443 -19.80 0.66 -4.90
N ILE A 444 -19.83 0.54 -6.23
CA ILE A 444 -19.39 -0.66 -6.95
C ILE A 444 -18.61 -0.26 -8.21
N LYS A 445 -17.49 -0.95 -8.47
CA LYS A 445 -16.59 -0.68 -9.61
C LYS A 445 -16.10 -1.95 -10.29
#